data_AF-A0A535F9Z3-F1
#
_entry.id   AF-A0A535F9Z3-F1
#
_cell.length_a   1.000
_cell.length_b   1.000
_cell.length_c   1.000
_cell.angle_alpha   90.00
_cell.angle_beta   90.00
_cell.angle_gamma   90.00
#
_symmetry.space_group_name_H-M   'P 1'
#
loop_
_entity.id
_entity.type
_entity.pdbx_description
1 polymer ?
#
loop_
_entity_poly.entity_id
_entity_poly.type
_entity_poly.pdbx_seq_one_letter_code
_entity_poly.pdbx_strand_id
1 'polypeptide(L)'
;MTQSETWNAYDEAFDPTTLLVWVACKECGHLYIHPRFEGQGTGTILKHKRTHERDRERAAQINETTPDIRTMIQGGQPKARMTQDDYDVKCLNAMVACNWSFQQFSIGPFRELLDTGHGFEVPTPKIMKARLKKYTKLAQNEIKKRLGNNDSRISLALDCWSSSNRLEFMGI
;
A
#
# COMPACT_ATOMS: atom_id res chain seq x y z
N MET A 1 14.21 18.26 48.69
CA MET A 1 14.63 18.27 47.28
C MET A 1 13.59 17.51 46.48
N THR A 2 12.81 18.21 45.66
CA THR A 2 11.71 17.66 44.87
C THR A 2 12.26 16.84 43.69
N GLN A 3 12.26 15.51 43.81
CA GLN A 3 12.56 14.65 42.66
C GLN A 3 11.44 14.80 41.63
N SER A 4 11.80 15.05 40.37
CA SER A 4 10.85 15.18 39.27
C SER A 4 10.17 13.85 39.00
N GLU A 5 8.83 13.83 38.94
CA GLU A 5 7.97 12.66 38.63
C GLU A 5 8.31 11.97 37.30
N THR A 6 9.13 12.61 36.47
CA THR A 6 9.63 12.06 35.21
C THR A 6 10.50 10.82 35.44
N TRP A 7 11.29 10.80 36.52
CA TRP A 7 12.27 9.75 36.80
C TRP A 7 11.66 8.42 37.23
N ASN A 8 10.39 8.39 37.65
CA ASN A 8 9.72 7.15 38.03
C ASN A 8 9.62 6.14 36.86
N ALA A 9 9.58 6.63 35.62
CA ALA A 9 9.46 5.82 34.40
C ALA A 9 10.80 5.30 33.86
N TYR A 10 11.92 5.61 34.54
CA TYR A 10 13.26 5.25 34.07
C TYR A 10 14.08 4.58 35.17
N ASP A 11 15.04 3.76 34.76
CA ASP A 11 16.09 3.22 35.60
C ASP A 11 17.44 3.81 35.19
N GLU A 12 18.27 4.12 36.18
CA GLU A 12 19.64 4.59 35.94
C GLU A 12 20.58 3.38 35.92
N ALA A 13 21.45 3.32 34.91
CA ALA A 13 22.43 2.27 34.75
C ALA A 13 23.82 2.88 34.52
N PHE A 14 24.82 2.34 35.21
CA PHE A 14 26.21 2.72 34.97
C PHE A 14 26.89 1.66 34.12
N ASP A 15 27.53 2.08 33.02
CA ASP A 15 28.35 1.20 32.22
C ASP A 15 29.83 1.29 32.68
N PRO A 16 30.39 0.23 33.27
CA PRO A 16 31.77 0.24 33.76
C PRO A 16 32.82 0.27 32.64
N THR A 17 32.45 -0.07 31.40
CA THR A 17 33.38 -0.11 30.26
C THR A 17 33.57 1.27 29.66
N THR A 18 32.46 2.00 29.48
CA THR A 18 32.47 3.34 28.90
C THR A 18 32.54 4.44 29.94
N LEU A 19 32.37 4.11 31.22
CA LEU A 19 32.28 5.03 32.36
C LEU A 19 31.14 6.06 32.20
N LEU A 20 30.13 5.75 31.38
CA LEU A 20 28.97 6.60 31.16
C LEU A 20 27.77 6.13 31.98
N VAL A 21 26.99 7.09 32.44
CA VAL A 21 25.70 6.83 33.08
C VAL A 21 24.60 6.95 32.04
N TRP A 22 23.79 5.90 31.96
CA TRP A 22 22.67 5.75 31.06
C TRP A 22 21.35 5.79 31.84
N VAL A 23 20.29 6.13 31.12
CA VAL A 23 18.92 6.17 31.61
C VAL A 23 18.09 5.28 30.69
N ALA A 24 17.59 4.17 31.22
CA ALA A 24 16.79 3.18 30.51
C ALA A 24 15.31 3.42 30.76
N CYS A 25 14.48 3.44 29.73
CA CYS A 25 13.03 3.47 29.89
C CYS A 25 12.51 2.10 30.38
N LYS A 26 11.70 2.09 31.44
CA LYS A 26 11.10 0.85 31.98
C LYS A 26 10.09 0.18 31.04
N GLU A 27 9.51 0.94 30.11
CA GLU A 27 8.44 0.45 29.23
C GLU A 27 8.95 -0.16 27.93
N CYS A 28 9.96 0.46 27.31
CA CYS A 28 10.49 0.03 26.01
C CYS A 28 11.97 -0.34 26.04
N GLY A 29 12.67 -0.15 27.17
CA GLY A 29 14.10 -0.44 27.30
C GLY A 29 15.03 0.51 26.56
N HIS A 30 14.51 1.60 25.97
CA HIS A 30 15.33 2.55 25.21
C HIS A 30 16.31 3.28 26.13
N LEU A 31 17.56 3.40 25.68
CA LEU A 31 18.66 3.99 26.44
C LEU A 31 18.91 5.44 26.03
N TYR A 32 19.07 6.30 27.02
CA TYR A 32 19.44 7.71 26.88
C TYR A 32 20.70 7.99 27.69
N ILE A 33 21.53 8.93 27.22
CA ILE A 33 22.65 9.43 28.04
C ILE A 33 22.07 10.23 29.20
N HIS A 34 22.63 10.06 30.40
CA HIS A 34 22.11 10.71 31.59
C HIS A 34 22.20 12.26 31.45
N PRO A 35 21.09 13.01 31.59
CA PRO A 35 21.00 14.47 31.40
C PRO A 35 22.07 15.30 32.14
N ARG A 36 22.50 14.81 33.31
CA ARG A 36 23.59 15.44 34.11
C ARG A 36 24.95 15.46 33.41
N PHE A 37 25.21 14.56 32.47
CA PHE A 37 26.50 14.46 31.76
C PHE A 37 26.53 15.28 30.48
N GLU A 38 25.40 15.46 29.79
CA GLU A 38 25.33 16.28 28.57
C GLU A 38 24.91 17.74 28.83
N GLY A 39 24.56 18.11 30.08
CA GLY A 39 24.02 19.44 30.39
C GLY A 39 22.66 19.72 29.75
N GLN A 40 22.06 18.72 29.10
CA GLN A 40 20.73 18.75 28.53
C GLN A 40 19.72 18.56 29.67
N GLY A 41 18.64 19.33 29.70
CA GLY A 41 17.56 19.12 30.67
C GLY A 41 16.82 17.79 30.44
N THR A 42 15.88 17.44 31.33
CA THR A 42 15.07 16.21 31.23
C THR A 42 14.03 16.23 30.09
N GLY A 43 14.11 17.18 29.15
CA GLY A 43 13.13 17.38 28.08
C GLY A 43 13.04 16.21 27.10
N THR A 44 14.17 15.57 26.78
CA THR A 44 14.22 14.43 25.84
C THR A 44 13.51 13.21 26.41
N ILE A 45 13.81 12.85 27.67
CA ILE A 45 13.14 11.74 28.36
C ILE A 45 11.66 12.08 28.61
N LEU A 46 11.30 13.33 28.95
CA LEU A 46 9.90 13.70 29.12
C LEU A 46 9.07 13.56 27.83
N LYS A 47 9.64 13.93 26.68
CA LYS A 47 8.99 13.72 25.37
C LYS A 47 8.77 12.23 25.07
N HIS A 48 9.74 11.40 25.42
CA HIS A 48 9.64 9.95 25.27
C HIS A 48 8.51 9.37 26.13
N LYS A 49 8.46 9.74 27.42
CA LYS A 49 7.37 9.32 28.33
C LYS A 49 5.97 9.66 27.79
N ARG A 50 5.78 10.88 27.27
CA ARG A 50 4.51 11.32 26.66
C ARG A 50 4.12 10.55 25.40
N THR A 51 5.07 9.91 24.73
CA THR A 51 4.80 9.05 23.58
C THR A 51 4.15 7.75 24.05
N HIS A 52 4.68 7.15 25.12
CA HIS A 52 4.09 5.97 25.74
C HIS A 52 2.71 6.22 26.35
N GLU A 53 2.49 7.39 26.98
CA GLU A 53 1.16 7.78 27.48
C GLU A 53 0.13 7.81 26.35
N ARG A 54 0.48 8.41 25.21
CA ARG A 54 -0.38 8.48 24.03
C ARG A 54 -0.63 7.12 23.40
N ASP A 55 0.39 6.26 23.34
CA ASP A 55 0.25 4.91 22.80
C ASP A 55 -0.64 4.04 23.70
N ARG A 56 -0.59 4.22 25.03
CA ARG A 56 -1.50 3.57 25.99
C ARG A 56 -2.93 4.05 25.83
N GLU A 57 -3.15 5.35 25.70
CA GLU A 57 -4.49 5.92 25.44
C GLU A 57 -5.08 5.38 24.13
N ARG A 58 -4.25 5.29 23.09
CA ARG A 58 -4.65 4.73 21.79
C ARG A 58 -4.95 3.23 21.88
N ALA A 59 -4.15 2.46 22.62
CA ALA A 59 -4.39 1.04 22.85
C ALA A 59 -5.67 0.79 23.68
N ALA A 60 -5.94 1.65 24.67
CA ALA A 60 -7.17 1.59 25.47
C ALA A 60 -8.42 1.85 24.62
N GLN A 61 -8.39 2.85 23.74
CA GLN A 61 -9.49 3.12 22.80
C GLN A 61 -9.74 1.96 21.83
N ILE A 62 -8.67 1.33 21.33
CA ILE A 62 -8.79 0.16 20.43
C ILE A 62 -9.39 -1.04 21.19
N ASN A 63 -8.98 -1.30 22.43
CA ASN A 63 -9.52 -2.41 23.22
C ASN A 63 -11.01 -2.27 23.56
N GLU A 64 -11.57 -1.06 23.62
CA GLU A 64 -13.02 -0.87 23.80
C GLU A 64 -13.82 -1.14 22.51
N THR A 65 -13.21 -0.99 21.33
CA THR A 65 -13.93 -1.14 20.04
C THR A 65 -13.65 -2.47 19.32
N THR A 66 -12.71 -3.29 19.80
CA THR A 66 -12.32 -4.53 19.11
C THR A 66 -12.76 -5.77 19.90
N PRO A 67 -13.60 -6.66 19.34
CA PRO A 67 -13.92 -7.92 19.99
C PRO A 67 -12.66 -8.82 20.11
N ASP A 68 -12.62 -9.59 21.19
CA ASP A 68 -11.55 -10.54 21.58
C ASP A 68 -10.96 -11.29 20.36
N ILE A 69 -9.64 -11.32 20.24
CA ILE A 69 -8.87 -12.04 19.21
C ILE A 69 -9.33 -13.49 19.05
N ARG A 70 -9.83 -14.12 20.13
CA ARG A 70 -10.40 -15.48 20.09
C ARG A 70 -11.62 -15.61 19.19
N THR A 71 -12.42 -14.55 19.02
CA THR A 71 -13.56 -14.53 18.09
C THR A 71 -13.15 -14.41 16.62
N MET A 72 -11.97 -13.86 16.33
CA MET A 72 -11.46 -13.76 14.95
C MET A 72 -10.89 -15.07 14.40
N ILE A 73 -10.46 -15.99 15.28
CA ILE A 73 -9.88 -17.29 14.88
C ILE A 73 -10.96 -18.34 14.59
N GLN A 74 -12.18 -18.18 15.11
CA GLN A 74 -13.29 -19.14 14.94
C GLN A 74 -14.28 -18.78 13.82
N GLY A 75 -14.08 -17.65 13.13
CA GLY A 75 -15.01 -17.12 12.13
C GLY A 75 -14.66 -17.42 10.67
N GLY A 76 -13.89 -18.48 10.39
CA GLY A 76 -13.65 -18.95 9.02
C GLY A 76 -14.91 -19.56 8.40
N GLN A 77 -15.99 -18.78 8.29
CA GLN A 77 -17.11 -19.11 7.43
C GLN A 77 -16.51 -19.43 6.04
N PRO A 78 -16.70 -20.65 5.51
CA PRO A 78 -16.26 -20.92 4.14
C PRO A 78 -16.93 -19.87 3.26
N LYS A 79 -16.13 -19.06 2.54
CA LYS A 79 -16.68 -18.10 1.58
C LYS A 79 -17.73 -18.84 0.76
N ALA A 80 -18.98 -18.38 0.82
CA ALA A 80 -20.08 -19.01 0.09
C ALA A 80 -19.60 -19.28 -1.33
N ARG A 81 -19.65 -20.54 -1.77
CA ARG A 81 -19.23 -20.90 -3.12
C ARG A 81 -20.13 -20.13 -4.07
N MET A 82 -19.54 -19.20 -4.84
CA MET A 82 -20.25 -18.42 -5.83
C MET A 82 -20.92 -19.36 -6.81
N THR A 83 -22.23 -19.22 -6.98
CA THR A 83 -22.99 -19.97 -7.98
C THR A 83 -22.79 -19.37 -9.37
N GLN A 84 -23.17 -20.10 -10.42
CA GLN A 84 -23.13 -19.57 -11.78
C GLN A 84 -24.06 -18.35 -11.92
N ASP A 85 -25.27 -18.44 -11.35
CA ASP A 85 -26.24 -17.35 -11.39
C ASP A 85 -25.71 -16.08 -10.68
N ASP A 86 -25.04 -16.24 -9.52
CA ASP A 86 -24.42 -15.11 -8.82
C ASP A 86 -23.29 -14.47 -9.63
N TYR A 87 -22.51 -15.30 -10.32
CA TYR A 87 -21.43 -14.83 -11.19
C TYR A 87 -21.98 -14.04 -12.39
N ASP A 88 -22.99 -14.58 -13.06
CA ASP A 88 -23.62 -13.95 -14.21
C ASP A 88 -24.24 -12.59 -13.84
N VAL A 89 -24.93 -12.51 -12.69
CA VAL A 89 -25.48 -11.25 -12.16
C VAL A 89 -24.36 -10.24 -11.88
N LYS A 90 -23.24 -10.67 -11.29
CA LYS A 90 -22.09 -9.77 -11.06
C LYS A 90 -21.47 -9.27 -12.36
N CYS A 91 -21.34 -10.14 -13.37
CA CYS A 91 -20.87 -9.76 -14.69
C CYS A 91 -21.78 -8.74 -15.37
N LEU A 92 -23.10 -8.94 -15.31
CA LEU A 92 -24.09 -8.01 -15.84
C LEU A 92 -24.03 -6.65 -15.12
N ASN A 93 -23.93 -6.65 -13.79
CA ASN A 93 -23.79 -5.42 -13.01
C ASN A 93 -22.52 -4.64 -13.37
N ALA A 94 -21.39 -5.33 -13.53
CA ALA A 94 -20.14 -4.70 -13.96
C ALA A 94 -20.26 -4.10 -15.36
N MET A 95 -20.90 -4.82 -16.29
CA MET A 95 -21.14 -4.35 -17.65
C MET A 95 -21.95 -3.05 -17.67
N VAL A 96 -23.04 -2.98 -16.90
CA VAL A 96 -23.87 -1.76 -16.79
C VAL A 96 -23.08 -0.63 -16.15
N ALA A 97 -22.41 -0.87 -15.02
CA ALA A 97 -21.65 0.14 -14.29
C ALA A 97 -20.48 0.73 -15.11
N CYS A 98 -19.84 -0.09 -15.95
CA CYS A 98 -18.72 0.32 -16.78
C CYS A 98 -19.13 0.72 -18.21
N ASN A 99 -20.42 0.69 -18.54
CA ASN A 99 -20.96 0.92 -19.89
C ASN A 99 -20.25 0.09 -20.96
N TRP A 100 -20.02 -1.19 -20.68
CA TRP A 100 -19.38 -2.11 -21.62
C TRP A 100 -20.38 -2.68 -22.62
N SER A 101 -19.93 -2.92 -23.85
CA SER A 101 -20.71 -3.66 -24.83
C SER A 101 -20.69 -5.16 -24.50
N PHE A 102 -21.72 -5.90 -24.93
CA PHE A 102 -21.77 -7.36 -24.80
C PHE A 102 -20.57 -8.05 -25.48
N GLN A 103 -20.00 -7.43 -26.51
CA GLN A 103 -18.83 -7.96 -27.22
C GLN A 103 -17.59 -8.05 -26.32
N GLN A 104 -17.54 -7.31 -25.21
CA GLN A 104 -16.43 -7.35 -24.26
C GLN A 104 -16.18 -8.78 -23.74
N PHE A 105 -17.23 -9.56 -23.51
CA PHE A 105 -17.15 -10.96 -23.05
C PHE A 105 -16.65 -11.94 -24.13
N SER A 106 -16.59 -11.51 -25.39
CA SER A 106 -16.02 -12.28 -26.49
C SER A 106 -14.54 -11.99 -26.72
N ILE A 107 -13.99 -10.95 -26.09
CA ILE A 107 -12.59 -10.55 -26.25
C ILE A 107 -11.70 -11.54 -25.47
N GLY A 108 -10.82 -12.26 -26.20
CA GLY A 108 -9.95 -13.30 -25.64
C GLY A 108 -9.21 -12.89 -24.36
N PRO A 109 -8.47 -11.77 -24.35
CA PRO A 109 -7.80 -11.28 -23.14
C PRO A 109 -8.72 -11.05 -21.92
N PHE A 110 -9.97 -10.66 -22.16
CA PHE A 110 -10.93 -10.44 -21.08
C PHE A 110 -11.47 -11.77 -20.54
N ARG A 111 -11.73 -12.76 -21.41
CA ARG A 111 -12.09 -14.13 -20.98
C ARG A 111 -10.97 -14.77 -20.18
N GLU A 112 -9.73 -14.68 -20.66
CA GLU A 112 -8.56 -15.20 -19.95
C GLU A 112 -8.40 -14.55 -18.56
N LEU A 113 -8.63 -13.24 -18.44
CA LEU A 113 -8.61 -12.53 -17.17
C LEU A 113 -9.69 -13.05 -16.21
N LEU A 114 -10.90 -13.33 -16.72
CA LEU A 114 -11.98 -13.89 -15.91
C LEU A 114 -11.67 -15.31 -15.47
N ASP A 115 -11.18 -16.16 -16.38
CA ASP A 115 -10.89 -17.58 -16.13
C ASP A 115 -9.72 -17.78 -15.14
N THR A 116 -8.68 -16.94 -15.25
CA THR A 116 -7.42 -17.11 -14.49
C THR A 116 -7.26 -16.12 -13.34
N GLY A 117 -8.00 -15.02 -13.34
CA GLY A 117 -7.89 -13.95 -12.35
C GLY A 117 -8.46 -14.30 -10.98
N HIS A 118 -9.17 -15.44 -10.87
CA HIS A 118 -9.74 -15.90 -9.61
C HIS A 118 -8.65 -16.11 -8.55
N GLY A 119 -8.77 -15.41 -7.42
CA GLY A 119 -7.85 -15.52 -6.28
C GLY A 119 -6.72 -14.47 -6.26
N PHE A 120 -6.59 -13.64 -7.30
CA PHE A 120 -5.69 -12.49 -7.27
C PHE A 120 -6.38 -11.24 -6.71
N GLU A 121 -5.59 -10.40 -6.06
CA GLU A 121 -6.07 -9.09 -5.59
C GLU A 121 -6.31 -8.15 -6.78
N VAL A 122 -7.48 -7.50 -6.78
CA VAL A 122 -7.82 -6.51 -7.79
C VAL A 122 -6.89 -5.28 -7.63
N PRO A 123 -6.10 -4.93 -8.65
CA PRO A 123 -5.15 -3.83 -8.55
C PRO A 123 -5.84 -2.47 -8.47
N THR A 124 -5.27 -1.55 -7.71
CA THR A 124 -5.76 -0.16 -7.64
C THR A 124 -5.47 0.62 -8.93
N PRO A 125 -6.21 1.69 -9.23
CA PRO A 125 -5.95 2.53 -10.41
C PRO A 125 -4.51 3.08 -10.48
N LYS A 126 -3.93 3.42 -9.31
CA LYS A 126 -2.54 3.88 -9.21
C LYS A 126 -1.55 2.81 -9.66
N ILE A 127 -1.75 1.57 -9.20
CA ILE A 127 -0.91 0.43 -9.57
C ILE A 127 -1.08 0.14 -11.07
N MET A 128 -2.31 0.14 -11.57
CA MET A 128 -2.57 -0.13 -12.99
C MET A 128 -1.92 0.92 -13.89
N LYS A 129 -2.00 2.20 -13.54
CA LYS A 129 -1.32 3.29 -14.27
C LYS A 129 0.19 3.13 -14.28
N ALA A 130 0.79 2.74 -13.16
CA ALA A 130 2.22 2.49 -13.07
C ALA A 130 2.64 1.28 -13.91
N ARG A 131 1.86 0.19 -13.87
CA ARG A 131 2.09 -1.02 -14.68
C ARG A 131 1.96 -0.70 -16.17
N LEU A 132 0.91 0.00 -16.59
CA LEU A 132 0.72 0.41 -17.98
C LEU A 132 1.96 1.16 -18.49
N LYS A 133 2.42 2.19 -17.76
CA LYS A 133 3.63 2.93 -18.13
C LYS A 133 4.86 2.04 -18.28
N LYS A 134 5.04 1.07 -17.37
CA LYS A 134 6.17 0.12 -17.43
C LYS A 134 6.08 -0.73 -18.70
N TYR A 135 4.95 -1.38 -18.94
CA TYR A 135 4.79 -2.28 -20.08
C TYR A 135 4.78 -1.53 -21.43
N THR A 136 4.24 -0.31 -21.50
CA THR A 136 4.35 0.53 -22.69
C THR A 136 5.81 0.83 -23.04
N LYS A 137 6.66 1.15 -22.05
CA LYS A 137 8.10 1.38 -22.31
C LYS A 137 8.81 0.13 -22.80
N LEU A 138 8.47 -1.04 -22.24
CA LEU A 138 9.02 -2.32 -22.70
C LEU A 138 8.62 -2.60 -24.15
N ALA A 139 7.34 -2.46 -24.48
CA ALA A 139 6.85 -2.63 -25.84
C ALA A 139 7.50 -1.64 -26.82
N GLN A 140 7.66 -0.37 -26.44
CA GLN A 140 8.35 0.63 -27.27
C GLN A 140 9.81 0.26 -27.53
N ASN A 141 10.53 -0.22 -26.51
CA ASN A 141 11.92 -0.65 -26.67
C ASN A 141 12.04 -1.87 -27.59
N GLU A 142 11.11 -2.82 -27.46
CA GLU A 142 11.04 -3.99 -28.33
C GLU A 142 10.76 -3.59 -29.78
N ILE A 143 9.77 -2.73 -30.02
CA ILE A 143 9.43 -2.21 -31.34
C ILE A 143 10.63 -1.47 -31.94
N LYS A 144 11.28 -0.58 -31.18
CA LYS A 144 12.48 0.13 -31.64
C LYS A 144 13.59 -0.83 -32.04
N LYS A 145 13.83 -1.89 -31.26
CA LYS A 145 14.83 -2.91 -31.58
C LYS A 145 14.48 -3.63 -32.87
N ARG A 146 13.20 -4.03 -33.04
CA ARG A 146 12.70 -4.69 -34.25
C ARG A 146 12.81 -3.79 -35.48
N LEU A 147 12.47 -2.52 -35.37
CA LEU A 147 12.57 -1.55 -36.46
C LEU A 147 14.03 -1.20 -36.78
N GLY A 148 14.90 -1.06 -35.77
CA GLY A 148 16.32 -0.76 -35.96
C GLY A 148 17.10 -1.91 -36.61
N ASN A 149 16.65 -3.14 -36.42
CA ASN A 149 17.21 -4.33 -37.08
C ASN A 149 16.54 -4.63 -38.44
N ASN A 150 15.62 -3.78 -38.90
CA ASN A 150 14.91 -4.00 -40.16
C ASN A 150 15.59 -3.23 -41.29
N ASP A 151 16.24 -3.95 -42.19
CA ASP A 151 16.90 -3.37 -43.38
C ASP A 151 15.93 -3.13 -44.56
N SER A 152 14.65 -3.49 -44.41
CA SER A 152 13.62 -3.32 -45.43
C SER A 152 12.91 -1.97 -45.31
N ARG A 153 12.25 -1.55 -46.41
CA ARG A 153 11.43 -0.33 -46.41
C ARG A 153 10.26 -0.47 -45.43
N ILE A 154 10.12 0.49 -44.54
CA ILE A 154 8.96 0.63 -43.64
C ILE A 154 8.00 1.63 -44.30
N SER A 155 6.74 1.23 -44.49
CA SER A 155 5.66 2.13 -44.87
C SER A 155 4.88 2.52 -43.62
N LEU A 156 4.64 3.82 -43.44
CA LEU A 156 3.81 4.37 -42.36
C LEU A 156 2.57 4.99 -43.01
N ALA A 157 1.40 4.56 -42.58
CA ALA A 157 0.15 5.20 -42.94
C ALA A 157 -0.15 6.30 -41.92
N LEU A 158 -0.53 7.48 -42.41
CA LEU A 158 -1.01 8.59 -41.59
C LEU A 158 -2.49 8.76 -41.89
N ASP A 159 -3.32 8.63 -40.86
CA ASP A 159 -4.76 8.83 -40.98
C ASP A 159 -5.16 10.09 -40.21
N CYS A 160 -5.74 11.06 -40.90
CA CYS A 160 -6.16 12.34 -40.32
C CYS A 160 -7.67 12.47 -40.45
N TRP A 161 -8.37 12.58 -39.32
CA TRP A 161 -9.81 12.78 -39.31
C TRP A 161 -10.20 13.81 -38.26
N SER A 162 -11.36 14.41 -38.44
CA SER A 162 -11.97 15.30 -37.45
C SER A 162 -13.26 14.68 -36.94
N SER A 163 -13.52 14.85 -35.65
CA SER A 163 -14.76 14.42 -35.03
C SER A 163 -15.84 15.50 -35.12
N SER A 164 -17.08 15.10 -34.90
CA SER A 164 -18.25 16.01 -34.84
C SER A 164 -18.13 17.07 -33.75
N ASN A 165 -17.36 16.83 -32.68
CA ASN A 165 -17.04 17.82 -31.66
C ASN A 165 -15.83 18.72 -32.02
N ARG A 166 -15.44 18.75 -33.31
CA ARG A 166 -14.37 19.60 -33.86
C ARG A 166 -12.99 19.33 -33.26
N LEU A 167 -12.75 18.11 -32.80
CA LEU A 167 -11.41 17.67 -32.43
C LEU A 167 -10.75 17.05 -33.66
N GLU A 168 -9.51 17.43 -33.89
CA GLU A 168 -8.69 16.89 -34.97
C GLU A 168 -7.81 15.76 -34.41
N PHE A 169 -7.77 14.65 -35.13
CA PHE A 169 -7.03 13.47 -34.78
C PHE A 169 -6.06 13.10 -35.90
N MET A 170 -4.90 12.61 -35.50
CA MET A 170 -3.93 12.01 -36.39
C MET A 170 -3.52 10.66 -35.80
N GLY A 171 -3.89 9.59 -36.49
CA GLY A 171 -3.44 8.22 -36.24
C GLY A 171 -2.14 7.96 -37.00
N ILE A 172 -1.16 7.38 -36.31
CA ILE A 172 0.12 6.91 -36.84
C ILE A 172 0.29 5.45 -36.45
#